data_AF-A0A7W9Q7G7-F1
#
_entry.id   AF-A0A7W9Q7G7-F1
#
_cell.length_a   1.000
_cell.length_b   1.000
_cell.length_c   1.000
_cell.angle_alpha   90.00
_cell.angle_beta   90.00
_cell.angle_gamma   90.00
#
_symmetry.space_group_name_H-M   'P 1'
#
loop_
_entity.id
_entity.type
_entity.pdbx_description
1 polymer ?
#
loop_
_entity_poly.entity_id
_entity_poly.type
_entity_poly.pdbx_seq_one_letter_code
_entity_poly.pdbx_strand_id
1 'polypeptide(L)'
;MRDLISRALIWVLRLLLPARGRHTALHAPASEPVTLPPVICAPTTPIPVHVLARSIPSPWRHRVGPWLLVREAGQIRERRRAVEFATLGQDHPYTYPGAPFPRSAFTDWVSA
;
A
#
# COMPACT_ATOMS: atom_id res chain seq x y z
N MET A 1 -32.51 9.01 -14.69
CA MET A 1 -31.98 9.07 -13.30
C MET A 1 -30.54 8.59 -13.21
N ARG A 2 -30.18 7.44 -13.82
CA ARG A 2 -28.82 6.89 -13.80
C ARG A 2 -27.76 7.85 -14.37
N ASP A 3 -28.13 8.67 -15.35
CA ASP A 3 -27.22 9.63 -16.00
C ASP A 3 -26.79 10.79 -15.10
N LEU A 4 -27.64 11.17 -14.13
CA LEU A 4 -27.32 12.23 -13.17
C LEU A 4 -26.28 11.75 -12.16
N ILE A 5 -26.41 10.49 -11.70
CA ILE A 5 -25.46 9.86 -10.79
C ILE A 5 -24.10 9.72 -11.47
N SER A 6 -24.07 9.23 -12.72
CA SER A 6 -22.84 9.10 -13.49
C SER A 6 -22.15 10.45 -13.72
N ARG A 7 -22.90 11.51 -14.04
CA ARG A 7 -22.35 12.87 -14.21
C ARG A 7 -21.79 13.43 -12.92
N ALA A 8 -22.46 13.22 -11.78
CA ALA A 8 -21.98 13.66 -10.48
C ALA A 8 -20.67 12.96 -10.09
N LEU A 9 -20.58 11.65 -10.29
CA LEU A 9 -19.37 10.87 -10.00
C LEU A 9 -18.17 11.29 -10.85
N ILE A 10 -18.38 11.52 -12.16
CA ILE A 10 -17.32 12.02 -13.05
C ILE A 10 -16.83 13.40 -12.61
N TRP A 11 -17.74 14.27 -12.16
CA TRP A 11 -17.40 15.60 -11.63
C TRP A 11 -16.52 15.51 -10.39
N VAL A 12 -16.91 14.67 -9.43
CA VAL A 12 -16.18 14.44 -8.19
C VAL A 12 -14.79 13.85 -8.47
N LEU A 13 -14.70 12.88 -9.39
CA LEU A 13 -13.42 12.28 -9.79
C LEU A 13 -12.47 13.29 -10.46
N ARG A 14 -13.00 14.19 -11.30
CA ARG A 14 -12.18 15.25 -11.93
C ARG A 14 -11.66 16.28 -10.92
N LEU A 15 -12.37 16.51 -9.83
CA LEU A 15 -11.96 17.41 -8.76
C LEU A 15 -10.93 16.76 -7.83
N LEU A 16 -11.10 15.48 -7.50
CA LEU A 16 -10.23 14.73 -6.59
C LEU A 16 -8.93 14.27 -7.23
N LEU A 17 -8.92 14.02 -8.54
CA LEU A 17 -7.73 13.61 -9.29
C LEU A 17 -7.29 14.78 -10.17
N PRO A 18 -6.51 15.74 -9.64
CA PRO A 18 -5.90 16.77 -10.47
C PRO A 18 -5.13 16.05 -11.57
N ALA A 19 -5.51 16.36 -12.81
CA ALA A 19 -4.99 15.72 -14.01
C ALA A 19 -3.48 15.61 -13.91
N ARG A 20 -2.99 14.37 -13.75
CA ARG A 20 -1.55 14.05 -13.82
C ARG A 20 -1.05 14.68 -15.12
N GLY A 21 -0.10 15.60 -14.94
CA GLY A 21 0.38 16.50 -15.97
C GLY A 21 0.66 15.78 -17.28
N ARG A 22 0.19 16.38 -18.37
CA ARG A 22 0.65 16.06 -19.72
C ARG A 22 2.15 16.35 -19.77
N HIS A 23 2.97 15.31 -19.66
CA HIS A 23 4.36 15.39 -20.09
C HIS A 23 4.39 15.33 -21.61
N THR A 24 4.07 16.45 -22.25
CA THR A 24 4.44 16.70 -23.64
C THR A 24 5.96 16.84 -23.68
N ALA A 25 6.65 15.73 -23.93
CA ALA A 25 8.04 15.74 -24.31
C ALA A 25 8.12 16.27 -25.76
N LEU A 26 8.43 17.56 -25.90
CA LEU A 26 8.96 18.09 -27.15
C LEU A 26 10.29 17.38 -27.41
N HIS A 27 10.32 16.49 -28.39
CA HIS A 27 11.56 15.91 -28.90
C HIS A 27 12.44 17.01 -29.48
N ALA A 28 13.56 17.30 -28.83
CA ALA A 28 14.68 18.03 -29.42
C ALA A 28 15.69 17.01 -30.01
N PRO A 29 16.31 17.28 -31.17
CA PRO A 29 16.99 16.25 -31.94
C PRO A 29 18.43 15.97 -31.46
N ALA A 30 18.76 14.68 -31.55
CA ALA A 30 20.06 14.05 -31.82
C ALA A 30 21.34 14.66 -31.20
N SER A 31 21.89 13.93 -30.23
CA SER A 31 23.33 13.76 -30.07
C SER A 31 23.54 12.30 -29.73
N GLU A 32 24.21 11.52 -30.58
CA GLU A 32 24.57 10.14 -30.26
C GLU A 32 25.55 10.10 -29.07
N PRO A 33 25.32 9.21 -28.09
CA PRO A 33 26.41 8.77 -27.24
C PRO A 33 26.44 7.24 -27.11
N VAL A 34 27.61 6.70 -27.51
CA VAL A 34 28.24 5.44 -27.08
C VAL A 34 27.43 4.60 -26.08
N THR A 35 26.96 3.45 -26.54
CA THR A 35 26.17 2.47 -25.79
C THR A 35 26.98 1.83 -24.66
N LEU A 36 27.00 2.45 -23.48
CA LEU A 36 27.18 1.75 -22.22
C LEU A 36 25.79 1.36 -21.70
N PRO A 37 25.60 0.16 -21.11
CA PRO A 37 24.31 -0.21 -20.55
C PRO A 37 23.93 0.81 -19.47
N PRO A 38 22.78 1.47 -19.57
CA PRO A 38 22.39 2.48 -18.59
C PRO A 38 22.22 1.78 -17.24
N VAL A 39 23.00 2.21 -16.25
CA VAL A 39 22.71 1.90 -14.85
C VAL A 39 21.48 2.74 -14.48
N ILE A 40 20.29 2.18 -14.71
CA ILE A 40 18.98 2.84 -14.58
C ILE A 40 18.78 3.47 -13.19
N CYS A 41 19.52 3.02 -12.17
CA CYS A 41 19.32 3.40 -10.78
C CYS A 41 20.46 4.23 -10.16
N ALA A 42 21.43 4.71 -10.94
CA ALA A 42 22.46 5.59 -10.39
C ALA A 42 21.93 7.03 -10.36
N PRO A 43 21.78 7.66 -9.18
CA PRO A 43 21.41 9.07 -9.12
C PRO A 43 22.50 9.89 -9.80
N THR A 44 22.14 10.63 -10.86
CA THR A 44 23.04 11.50 -11.62
C THR A 44 23.52 12.71 -10.80
N THR A 45 22.87 12.99 -9.67
CA THR A 45 23.21 14.08 -8.75
C THR A 45 23.62 13.54 -7.39
N PRO A 46 24.52 14.24 -6.66
CA PRO A 46 24.86 13.84 -5.29
C PRO A 46 23.60 13.86 -4.43
N ILE A 47 23.32 12.74 -3.76
CA ILE A 47 22.19 12.64 -2.82
C ILE A 47 22.43 13.63 -1.69
N PRO A 48 21.51 14.59 -1.43
CA PRO A 48 21.67 15.55 -0.35
C PRO A 48 21.90 14.85 0.99
N VAL A 49 22.84 15.36 1.80
CA VAL A 49 23.25 14.73 3.08
C VAL A 49 22.06 14.47 4.01
N HIS A 50 21.07 15.37 4.03
CA HIS A 50 19.86 15.20 4.85
C HIS A 50 18.95 14.05 4.37
N VAL A 51 19.01 13.68 3.09
CA VAL A 51 18.29 12.50 2.55
C VAL A 51 19.02 11.22 2.96
N LEU A 52 20.35 11.21 2.90
CA LEU A 52 21.16 10.08 3.42
C LEU A 52 20.94 9.87 4.93
N ALA A 53 20.88 10.96 5.70
CA ALA A 53 20.60 10.89 7.14
C ALA A 53 19.22 10.30 7.47
N ARG A 54 18.24 10.42 6.56
CA ARG A 54 16.90 9.81 6.71
C ARG A 54 16.86 8.36 6.24
N SER A 55 17.67 7.98 5.26
CA SER A 55 17.72 6.61 4.75
C SER A 55 18.53 5.68 5.64
N ILE A 56 19.44 6.22 6.45
CA ILE A 56 20.10 5.46 7.53
C ILE A 56 19.02 5.12 8.56
N PRO A 57 18.69 3.83 8.75
CA PRO A 57 17.76 3.46 9.79
C PRO A 57 18.33 3.90 11.13
N SER A 58 17.61 4.78 11.83
CA SER A 58 17.99 5.23 13.17
C SER A 58 18.35 4.01 14.03
N PRO A 59 19.49 4.00 14.73
CA PRO A 59 19.80 2.95 15.72
C PRO A 59 18.69 2.84 16.78
N TRP A 60 17.97 3.94 16.98
CA TRP A 60 16.81 4.10 17.84
C TRP A 60 15.51 3.86 17.07
N ARG A 61 15.48 2.86 16.17
CA ARG A 61 14.21 2.34 15.62
C ARG A 61 13.26 2.23 16.80
N HIS A 62 12.12 2.93 16.69
CA HIS A 62 11.10 3.08 17.72
C HIS A 62 11.10 1.84 18.61
N ARG A 63 11.49 1.97 19.89
CA ARG A 63 11.50 0.87 20.85
C ARG A 63 10.06 0.46 21.11
N VAL A 64 9.46 -0.22 20.14
CA VAL A 64 8.25 -0.99 20.33
C VAL A 64 8.68 -2.09 21.29
N GLY A 65 8.22 -1.98 22.54
CA GLY A 65 8.61 -2.92 23.59
C GLY A 65 8.35 -4.36 23.13
N PRO A 66 9.19 -5.35 23.52
CA PRO A 66 9.03 -6.74 23.11
C PRO A 66 7.60 -7.27 23.29
N TRP A 67 6.90 -6.82 24.33
CA TRP A 67 5.52 -7.16 24.66
C TRP A 67 4.50 -6.67 23.63
N LEU A 68 4.70 -5.48 23.05
CA LEU A 68 3.82 -4.93 22.02
C LEU A 68 3.97 -5.73 20.71
N LEU A 69 5.22 -6.08 20.36
CA LEU A 69 5.52 -6.90 19.18
C LEU A 69 4.91 -8.30 19.27
N VAL A 70 4.94 -8.93 20.46
CA VAL A 70 4.35 -10.28 20.64
C VAL A 70 2.82 -10.25 20.49
N ARG A 71 2.15 -9.24 21.08
CA ARG A 71 0.69 -9.09 20.98
C ARG A 71 0.26 -8.76 19.55
N GLU A 72 0.97 -7.84 18.89
CA GLU A 72 0.72 -7.48 17.49
C GLU A 72 1.03 -8.64 16.54
N ALA A 73 2.07 -9.43 16.80
CA ALA A 73 2.40 -10.59 15.98
C ALA A 73 1.31 -11.67 16.01
N GLY A 74 0.59 -11.82 17.13
CA GLY A 74 -0.59 -12.70 17.21
C GLY A 74 -1.69 -12.23 16.27
N GLN A 75 -2.07 -10.95 16.36
CA GLN A 75 -3.13 -10.36 15.54
C GLN A 75 -2.76 -10.34 14.05
N ILE A 76 -1.50 -10.06 13.71
CA ILE A 76 -1.02 -10.08 12.32
C ILE A 76 -1.10 -11.50 11.74
N ARG A 77 -0.71 -12.53 12.51
CA ARG A 77 -0.83 -13.92 12.07
C ARG A 77 -2.28 -14.32 11.80
N GLU A 78 -3.18 -13.92 12.69
CA GLU A 78 -4.61 -14.20 12.52
C GLU A 78 -5.21 -13.48 11.31
N ARG A 79 -4.83 -12.22 11.06
CA ARG A 79 -5.22 -11.50 9.84
C ARG A 79 -4.71 -12.15 8.56
N ARG A 80 -3.48 -12.66 8.58
CA ARG A 80 -2.94 -13.40 7.41
C ARG A 80 -3.73 -14.67 7.16
N ARG A 81 -4.03 -15.43 8.21
CA ARG A 81 -4.87 -16.62 8.12
C ARG A 81 -6.28 -16.30 7.59
N ALA A 82 -6.88 -15.18 8.02
CA ALA A 82 -8.16 -14.73 7.49
C ALA A 82 -8.10 -14.43 5.98
N VAL A 83 -7.01 -13.82 5.50
CA VAL A 83 -6.79 -13.61 4.07
C VAL A 83 -6.68 -14.94 3.32
N GLU A 84 -5.94 -15.91 3.86
CA GLU A 84 -5.85 -17.26 3.27
C GLU A 84 -7.24 -17.93 3.16
N PHE A 85 -8.05 -17.90 4.22
CA PHE A 85 -9.41 -18.43 4.18
C PHE A 85 -10.31 -17.68 3.18
N ALA A 86 -10.21 -16.36 3.12
CA ALA A 86 -10.96 -15.56 2.15
C ALA A 86 -10.61 -15.93 0.70
N THR A 87 -9.34 -16.28 0.41
CA THR A 87 -8.97 -16.78 -0.93
C THR A 87 -9.60 -18.13 -1.27
N LEU A 88 -9.99 -18.91 -0.26
CA LEU A 88 -10.72 -20.17 -0.40
C LEU A 88 -12.25 -19.99 -0.36
N GLY A 89 -12.75 -18.74 -0.29
CA GLY A 89 -14.17 -18.43 -0.14
C GLY A 89 -14.74 -18.81 1.23
N GLN A 90 -13.88 -18.94 2.25
CA GLN A 90 -14.28 -19.26 3.61
C GLN A 90 -14.07 -18.04 4.51
N ASP A 91 -15.00 -17.79 5.42
CA ASP A 91 -14.85 -16.71 6.39
C ASP A 91 -14.12 -17.20 7.64
N HIS A 92 -13.17 -16.38 8.14
CA HIS A 92 -12.39 -16.70 9.34
C HIS A 92 -12.78 -15.79 10.51
N PRO A 93 -13.30 -16.34 11.63
CA PRO A 93 -13.65 -15.54 12.79
C PRO A 93 -12.39 -15.08 13.54
N TYR A 94 -12.28 -13.77 13.76
CA TYR A 94 -11.25 -13.19 14.60
C TYR A 94 -11.52 -13.48 16.09
N THR A 95 -10.47 -13.86 16.82
CA THR A 95 -10.51 -14.24 18.24
C THR A 95 -9.86 -13.22 19.16
N TYR A 96 -9.14 -12.23 18.63
CA TYR A 96 -8.50 -11.19 19.42
C TYR A 96 -9.52 -10.17 20.00
N PRO A 97 -9.25 -9.59 21.19
CA PRO A 97 -10.14 -8.63 21.81
C PRO A 97 -10.23 -7.32 21.00
N GLY A 98 -11.45 -6.82 20.80
CA GLY A 98 -11.71 -5.62 19.99
C GLY A 98 -11.72 -5.89 18.47
N ALA A 99 -11.94 -7.14 18.05
CA ALA A 99 -12.15 -7.44 16.65
C ALA A 99 -13.36 -6.67 16.08
N PRO A 100 -13.34 -6.27 14.80
CA PRO A 100 -14.42 -5.49 14.19
C PRO A 100 -15.75 -6.23 14.15
N PHE A 101 -15.71 -7.56 14.11
CA PHE A 101 -16.89 -8.41 14.00
C PHE A 101 -16.91 -9.41 15.15
N PRO A 102 -18.07 -9.62 15.79
CA PRO A 102 -18.22 -10.64 16.81
C PRO A 102 -18.14 -12.03 16.18
N ARG A 103 -17.77 -13.06 16.96
CA ARG A 103 -17.71 -14.45 16.49
C ARG A 103 -19.04 -14.97 15.91
N SER A 104 -20.16 -14.43 16.39
CA SER A 104 -21.50 -14.74 15.87
C SER A 104 -21.76 -14.22 14.44
N ALA A 105 -20.94 -13.32 13.91
CA ALA A 105 -21.06 -12.86 12.53
C ALA A 105 -20.58 -13.90 11.50
N PHE A 106 -19.98 -15.00 11.97
CA PHE A 106 -19.36 -16.05 11.14
C PHE A 106 -20.13 -17.37 11.23
N THR A 107 -21.29 -17.41 11.90
CA THR A 107 -22.07 -18.63 12.11
C THR A 107 -22.94 -18.97 10.91
N ASP A 108 -22.30 -19.43 9.83
CA ASP A 108 -22.97 -20.13 8.72
C ASP A 108 -22.39 -21.54 8.48
N TRP A 109 -21.36 -21.95 9.24
CA TRP A 109 -20.51 -23.11 8.94
C TRP A 109 -20.76 -24.39 9.77
N VAL A 110 -21.75 -24.44 10.67
CA VAL A 110 -21.94 -25.57 11.61
C VAL A 110 -23.10 -26.51 11.23
N SER A 111 -23.69 -26.38 10.03
CA SER A 111 -24.74 -27.30 9.57
C SER A 111 -24.26 -28.17 8.41
N ALA A 112 -23.48 -29.22 8.70
CA ALA A 112 -23.24 -30.34 7.80
C ALA A 112 -23.17 -31.63 8.62
#